data_AF-A0A7C5IB17-F1
#
_entry.id   AF-A0A7C5IB17-F1
#
_cell.length_a   1.000
_cell.length_b   1.000
_cell.length_c   1.000
_cell.angle_alpha   90.00
_cell.angle_beta   90.00
_cell.angle_gamma   90.00
#
_symmetry.space_group_name_H-M   'P 1'
#
loop_
_entity.id
_entity.type
_entity.pdbx_description
1 polymer ?
#
loop_
_entity_poly.entity_id
_entity_poly.type
_entity_poly.pdbx_seq_one_letter_code
_entity_poly.pdbx_strand_id
1 'polypeptide(L)'
;MALDEQKVQAIVDQVLARLKAEGRLGGTPQAAPAVVRHDTGKFGIFETIDQAIAAARTAFEQFVAMGLEMREKAVEAMRRACLSRLEELSRMAVSETG
;
A
#
# COMPACT_ATOMS: atom_id res chain seq x y z
N MET A 1 26.20 -0.96 47.02
CA MET A 1 25.64 -1.37 45.71
C MET A 1 25.24 -0.10 44.97
N ALA A 2 26.24 0.68 44.55
CA ALA A 2 26.04 1.80 43.65
C ALA A 2 26.20 1.21 42.25
N LEU A 3 25.10 1.01 41.53
CA LEU A 3 25.22 0.94 40.09
C LEU A 3 25.89 2.26 39.69
N ASP A 4 27.09 2.13 39.14
CA ASP A 4 28.04 3.19 38.85
C ASP A 4 27.34 4.29 38.02
N GLU A 5 26.93 5.38 38.66
CA GLU A 5 26.15 6.47 38.05
C GLU A 5 26.88 7.06 36.82
N GLN A 6 28.22 6.95 36.84
CA GLN A 6 29.09 7.26 35.71
C GLN A 6 28.85 6.35 34.49
N LYS A 7 28.57 5.06 34.70
CA LYS A 7 28.22 4.14 33.60
C LYS A 7 26.84 4.42 33.03
N VAL A 8 25.89 4.82 33.86
CA VAL A 8 24.54 5.18 33.39
C VAL A 8 24.61 6.42 32.50
N GLN A 9 25.32 7.47 32.92
CA GLN A 9 25.58 8.68 32.12
C GLN A 9 26.24 8.35 30.78
N ALA A 10 27.30 7.53 30.79
CA ALA A 10 28.01 7.14 29.57
C ALA A 10 27.11 6.39 28.57
N ILE A 11 26.22 5.52 29.06
CA ILE A 11 25.26 4.81 28.20
C ILE A 11 24.23 5.79 27.62
N VAL A 12 23.73 6.74 28.42
CA VAL A 12 22.76 7.74 27.96
C VAL A 12 23.36 8.61 26.85
N ASP A 13 24.59 9.10 27.02
CA ASP A 13 25.29 9.90 26.02
C ASP A 13 25.50 9.11 24.71
N GLN A 14 25.85 7.83 24.84
CA GLN A 14 26.03 6.95 23.69
C GLN A 14 24.71 6.69 22.94
N VAL A 15 23.59 6.54 23.67
CA VAL A 15 22.26 6.37 23.09
C VAL A 15 21.78 7.67 22.42
N LEU A 16 22.00 8.82 23.04
CA LEU A 16 21.65 10.12 22.46
C LEU A 16 22.46 10.42 21.20
N ALA A 17 23.77 10.14 21.21
CA ALA A 17 24.62 10.27 20.03
C ALA A 17 24.15 9.36 18.89
N ARG A 18 23.77 8.12 19.21
CA ARG A 18 23.25 7.16 18.24
C ARG A 18 21.90 7.58 17.66
N LEU A 19 20.96 8.05 18.49
CA LEU A 19 19.66 8.54 18.03
C LEU A 19 19.76 9.80 17.17
N LYS A 20 20.76 10.66 17.44
CA LYS A 20 21.06 11.84 16.61
C LYS A 20 21.69 11.46 15.27
N ALA A 21 22.60 10.48 15.26
CA ALA A 21 23.20 9.95 14.03
C ALA A 21 22.19 9.18 13.16
N GLU A 22 21.25 8.46 13.79
CA GLU A 22 20.14 7.78 13.11
C GLU A 22 19.04 8.75 12.63
N GLY A 23 19.22 10.07 12.78
CA GLY A 23 18.27 11.08 12.32
C GLY A 23 16.93 11.10 13.07
N ARG A 24 16.79 10.33 14.15
CA ARG A 24 15.55 10.20 14.93
C ARG A 24 15.25 11.40 15.83
N LEU A 25 16.25 12.24 16.10
CA LEU A 25 16.13 13.46 16.92
C LEU A 25 16.06 14.76 16.11
N GLY A 26 15.99 14.67 14.79
CA GLY A 26 15.89 15.82 13.89
C GLY A 26 14.98 15.47 12.74
N GLY A 27 13.67 15.56 12.96
CA GLY A 27 12.67 15.33 11.93
C GLY A 27 12.80 16.37 10.83
N THR A 28 13.56 16.06 9.78
CA THR A 28 13.23 16.61 8.45
C THR A 28 11.80 16.17 8.16
N PRO A 29 10.90 17.07 7.73
CA PRO A 29 9.54 16.68 7.38
C PRO A 29 9.63 15.51 6.42
N GLN A 30 9.11 14.36 6.86
CA GLN A 30 9.07 13.16 6.07
C GLN A 30 8.39 13.54 4.77
N ALA A 31 9.14 13.51 3.66
CA ALA A 31 8.61 13.84 2.36
C ALA A 31 7.33 13.03 2.19
N ALA A 32 6.22 13.72 1.93
CA ALA A 32 4.96 13.06 1.61
C ALA A 32 5.26 12.01 0.53
N PRO A 33 4.70 10.79 0.66
CA PRO A 33 4.96 9.74 -0.30
C PRO A 33 4.73 10.29 -1.70
N ALA A 34 5.72 10.09 -2.59
CA ALA A 34 5.63 10.55 -3.95
C ALA A 34 4.30 10.06 -4.54
N VAL A 35 3.47 10.99 -5.04
CA VAL A 35 2.23 10.65 -5.73
C VAL A 35 2.63 9.83 -6.94
N VAL A 36 2.43 8.51 -6.87
CA VAL A 36 2.68 7.61 -8.00
C VAL A 36 1.64 7.99 -9.05
N ARG A 37 2.09 8.70 -10.10
CA ARG A 37 1.27 8.97 -11.27
C ARG A 37 1.12 7.65 -12.02
N HIS A 38 0.01 6.96 -11.78
CA HIS A 38 -0.38 5.81 -12.58
C HIS A 38 -0.84 6.30 -13.96
N ASP A 39 -0.53 5.53 -15.01
CA ASP A 39 -1.17 5.70 -16.31
C ASP A 39 -2.69 5.62 -16.10
N THR A 40 -3.39 6.74 -16.26
CA THR A 40 -4.82 6.82 -16.01
C THR A 40 -5.58 6.02 -17.06
N GLY A 41 -6.67 5.38 -16.64
CA GLY A 41 -7.46 4.47 -17.48
C GLY A 41 -6.87 3.06 -17.63
N LYS A 42 -5.66 2.77 -17.13
CA LYS A 42 -5.16 1.38 -17.04
C LYS A 42 -5.64 0.71 -15.76
N PHE A 43 -6.03 -0.57 -15.87
CA PHE A 43 -6.49 -1.41 -14.76
C PHE A 43 -7.63 -0.83 -13.90
N GLY A 44 -8.40 0.13 -14.43
CA GLY A 44 -9.50 0.77 -13.71
C GLY A 44 -9.11 1.91 -12.77
N ILE A 45 -7.87 2.42 -12.84
CA ILE A 45 -7.40 3.56 -12.04
C ILE A 45 -7.62 4.86 -12.83
N PHE A 46 -8.38 5.81 -12.26
CA PHE A 46 -8.70 7.10 -12.88
C PHE A 46 -8.36 8.26 -11.95
N GLU A 47 -8.12 9.44 -12.52
CA GLU A 47 -7.81 10.68 -11.77
C GLU A 47 -9.02 11.21 -11.00
N THR A 48 -10.22 11.01 -11.54
CA THR A 48 -11.47 11.52 -10.96
C THR A 48 -12.52 10.43 -10.87
N ILE A 49 -13.44 10.61 -9.93
CA ILE A 49 -14.58 9.70 -9.74
C ILE A 49 -15.47 9.70 -10.98
N ASP A 50 -15.72 10.85 -11.59
CA ASP A 50 -16.57 10.96 -12.79
C ASP A 50 -16.01 10.16 -13.97
N GLN A 51 -14.70 10.19 -14.18
CA GLN A 51 -14.04 9.36 -15.20
C GLN A 51 -14.22 7.86 -14.92
N ALA A 52 -14.09 7.44 -13.66
CA ALA A 52 -14.31 6.04 -13.26
C ALA A 52 -15.76 5.60 -13.50
N ILE A 53 -16.73 6.45 -13.16
CA ILE A 53 -18.17 6.18 -13.38
C ILE A 53 -18.47 6.05 -14.88
N ALA A 54 -17.98 6.98 -15.69
CA ALA A 54 -18.18 6.95 -17.14
C ALA A 54 -17.59 5.67 -17.76
N ALA A 55 -16.36 5.32 -17.41
CA ALA A 55 -15.71 4.11 -17.90
C ALA A 55 -16.44 2.83 -17.46
N ALA A 56 -16.86 2.77 -16.19
CA ALA A 56 -17.62 1.64 -15.66
C ALA A 56 -18.96 1.47 -16.37
N ARG A 57 -19.65 2.57 -16.73
CA ARG A 57 -20.90 2.53 -17.48
C ARG A 57 -20.71 1.93 -18.87
N THR A 58 -19.69 2.37 -19.62
CA THR A 58 -19.38 1.82 -20.94
C THR A 58 -19.02 0.34 -20.86
N ALA A 59 -18.19 -0.05 -19.89
CA ALA A 59 -17.82 -1.46 -19.68
C ALA A 59 -19.04 -2.32 -19.31
N PHE A 60 -19.95 -1.81 -18.49
CA PHE A 60 -21.18 -2.51 -18.11
C PHE A 60 -22.08 -2.80 -19.31
N GLU A 61 -22.29 -1.83 -20.20
CA GLU A 61 -23.12 -2.01 -21.40
C GLU A 61 -22.58 -3.12 -22.30
N GLN A 62 -21.26 -3.17 -22.49
CA GLN A 62 -20.60 -4.24 -23.23
C GLN A 62 -20.70 -5.59 -22.51
N PHE A 63 -20.44 -5.61 -21.21
CA PHE A 63 -20.41 -6.84 -20.42
C PHE A 63 -21.78 -7.48 -20.26
N VAL A 64 -22.84 -6.68 -20.10
CA VAL A 64 -24.21 -7.18 -20.00
C VAL A 64 -24.66 -7.86 -21.29
N ALA A 65 -24.27 -7.30 -22.45
CA ALA A 65 -24.59 -7.87 -23.76
C ALA A 65 -23.96 -9.26 -23.99
N MET A 66 -22.91 -9.63 -23.25
CA MET A 66 -22.22 -10.93 -23.37
C MET A 66 -22.94 -12.09 -22.67
N GLY A 67 -23.95 -11.83 -21.82
CA GLY A 67 -24.74 -12.87 -21.15
C GLY A 67 -24.05 -13.54 -19.94
N LEU A 68 -24.71 -14.54 -19.35
CA LEU A 68 -24.30 -15.13 -18.06
C LEU A 68 -23.03 -15.99 -18.14
N GLU A 69 -22.83 -16.74 -19.23
CA GLU A 69 -21.64 -17.59 -19.40
C GLU A 69 -20.34 -16.76 -19.35
N MET A 70 -20.35 -15.57 -19.96
CA MET A 70 -19.19 -14.70 -19.92
C MET A 70 -18.93 -14.16 -18.51
N ARG A 71 -19.97 -13.93 -17.70
CA ARG A 71 -19.82 -13.51 -16.30
C ARG A 71 -19.18 -14.60 -15.46
N GLU A 72 -19.57 -15.85 -15.68
CA GLU A 72 -18.94 -17.00 -15.03
C GLU A 72 -17.46 -17.10 -15.39
N LYS A 73 -17.12 -17.01 -16.69
CA LYS A 73 -15.73 -16.99 -17.16
C LYS A 73 -14.91 -15.85 -16.54
N ALA A 74 -15.49 -14.66 -16.43
CA ALA A 74 -14.82 -13.51 -15.83
C ALA A 74 -14.54 -13.73 -14.33
N VAL A 75 -15.53 -14.18 -13.56
CA VAL A 75 -15.38 -14.49 -12.13
C VAL A 75 -14.32 -15.57 -11.91
N GLU A 76 -14.35 -16.61 -12.73
CA GLU A 76 -13.41 -17.73 -12.64
C GLU A 76 -11.98 -17.29 -13.00
N ALA A 77 -11.80 -16.40 -13.98
CA ALA A 77 -10.51 -15.78 -14.25
C ALA A 77 -10.01 -14.92 -13.08
N MET A 78 -10.87 -14.13 -12.44
CA MET A 78 -10.53 -13.34 -11.25
C MET A 78 -10.08 -14.24 -10.09
N ARG A 79 -10.80 -15.34 -9.83
CA ARG A 79 -10.45 -16.32 -8.79
C ARG A 79 -9.06 -16.90 -9.01
N ARG A 80 -8.76 -17.35 -10.24
CA ARG A 80 -7.43 -17.88 -10.57
C ARG A 80 -6.33 -16.84 -10.38
N ALA A 81 -6.56 -15.59 -10.81
CA ALA A 81 -5.59 -14.52 -10.63
C ALA A 81 -5.28 -14.28 -9.14
N CYS A 82 -6.31 -14.20 -8.30
CA CYS A 82 -6.13 -14.04 -6.85
C CYS A 82 -5.38 -15.23 -6.23
N LEU A 83 -5.80 -16.46 -6.55
CA LEU A 83 -5.17 -17.67 -5.99
C LEU A 83 -3.70 -17.82 -6.41
N SER A 84 -3.34 -17.40 -7.62
CA SER A 84 -1.95 -17.43 -8.09
C SER A 84 -1.01 -16.50 -7.32
N ARG A 85 -1.56 -15.51 -6.59
CA ARG A 85 -0.83 -14.49 -5.81
C ARG A 85 -1.31 -14.43 -4.36
N LEU A 86 -1.86 -15.53 -3.85
CA LEU A 86 -2.56 -15.57 -2.56
C LEU A 86 -1.71 -15.02 -1.42
N GLU A 87 -0.46 -15.46 -1.31
CA GLU A 87 0.44 -15.04 -0.24
C GLU A 87 0.81 -13.55 -0.34
N GLU A 88 1.12 -13.05 -1.53
CA GLU A 88 1.42 -11.64 -1.80
C GLU A 88 0.26 -10.75 -1.36
N LEU A 89 -0.95 -11.05 -1.86
CA LEU A 89 -2.16 -10.30 -1.54
C LEU A 89 -2.50 -10.36 -0.04
N SER A 90 -2.29 -11.51 0.60
CA SER A 90 -2.56 -11.67 2.04
C SER A 90 -1.61 -10.81 2.89
N ARG A 91 -0.32 -10.78 2.55
CA ARG A 91 0.67 -9.94 3.23
C ARG A 91 0.39 -8.45 3.01
N MET A 92 -0.03 -8.05 1.80
CA MET A 92 -0.42 -6.67 1.51
C MET A 92 -1.61 -6.23 2.36
N ALA A 93 -2.65 -7.06 2.45
CA ALA A 93 -3.83 -6.75 3.27
C ALA A 93 -3.48 -6.53 4.75
N VAL A 94 -2.69 -7.43 5.36
CA VAL A 94 -2.19 -7.28 6.74
C VAL A 94 -1.35 -6.01 6.88
N SER A 95 -0.48 -5.73 5.93
CA SER A 95 0.36 -4.52 5.97
C SER A 95 -0.46 -3.22 5.90
N GLU A 96 -1.62 -3.23 5.25
CA GLU A 96 -2.48 -2.06 5.09
C GLU A 96 -3.48 -1.91 6.25
N THR A 97 -4.05 -3.01 6.75
CA THR A 97 -5.17 -2.98 7.70
C THR A 97 -4.87 -3.52 9.10
N GLY A 98 -3.75 -4.23 9.32
CA GLY A 98 -3.36 -4.83 10.61
C GLY A 98 -3.76 -6.29 10.75
#